data_AF-A0A1C5XF36-F1
#
_entry.id   AF-A0A1C5XF36-F1
#
_cell.length_a   1.000
_cell.length_b   1.000
_cell.length_c   1.000
_cell.angle_alpha   90.00
_cell.angle_beta   90.00
_cell.angle_gamma   90.00
#
_symmetry.space_group_name_H-M   'P 1'
#
loop_
_entity.id
_entity.type
_entity.pdbx_description
1 polymer ?
#
loop_
_entity_poly.entity_id
_entity_poly.type
_entity_poly.pdbx_seq_one_letter_code
_entity_poly.pdbx_strand_id
1 'polypeptide(L)'
;MPGGWEYQPYITTYDSFIFYNAIGTHDDYFYHPIAVAKQIVNGTNYRFMTIAEPKETGLTPHFAIVEIYQPLNGKAYATSITPL
;
A
#
# COMPACT_ATOMS: atom_id res chain seq x y z
N MET A 1 1.05 16.74 -10.60
CA MET A 1 -0.15 17.31 -11.26
C MET A 1 -1.34 16.41 -10.98
N PRO A 2 -2.56 16.93 -10.79
CA PRO A 2 -3.76 16.10 -10.66
C PRO A 2 -3.86 15.08 -11.80
N GLY A 3 -4.18 13.83 -11.47
CA GLY A 3 -4.28 12.72 -12.44
C GLY A 3 -2.97 12.00 -12.79
N GLY A 4 -1.80 12.57 -12.50
CA GLY A 4 -0.50 11.90 -12.70
C GLY A 4 -0.04 11.10 -11.48
N TRP A 5 0.76 10.05 -11.70
CA TRP A 5 1.46 9.33 -10.64
C TRP A 5 2.79 10.00 -10.31
N GLU A 6 3.03 10.25 -9.03
CA GLU A 6 4.31 10.68 -8.48
C GLU A 6 4.96 9.52 -7.74
N TYR A 7 6.19 9.17 -8.12
CA TYR A 7 6.90 8.01 -7.60
C TYR A 7 7.94 8.41 -6.56
N GLN A 8 8.00 7.67 -5.46
CA GLN A 8 8.95 7.90 -4.37
C GLN A 8 9.58 6.55 -3.97
N PRO A 9 10.93 6.42 -4.04
CA PRO A 9 11.64 5.19 -3.68
C PRO A 9 11.87 5.07 -2.17
N TYR A 10 11.03 5.72 -1.37
CA TYR A 10 11.08 5.73 0.09
C TYR A 10 9.67 5.91 0.65
N ILE A 11 9.49 5.55 1.91
CA ILE A 11 8.23 5.66 2.63
C ILE A 11 8.36 6.75 3.70
N THR A 12 7.49 7.77 3.66
CA THR A 12 7.41 8.77 4.74
C THR A 12 6.62 8.22 5.92
N THR A 13 6.76 8.84 7.10
CA THR A 13 5.95 8.48 8.29
C THR A 13 4.44 8.56 8.01
N TYR A 14 4.00 9.53 7.19
CA TYR A 14 2.61 9.66 6.82
C TYR A 14 2.16 8.56 5.84
N ASP A 15 3.01 8.19 4.88
CA ASP A 15 2.71 7.07 3.97
C ASP A 15 2.59 5.75 4.76
N SER A 16 3.46 5.51 5.74
CA SER A 16 3.33 4.36 6.65
C SER A 16 2.03 4.40 7.45
N PHE A 17 1.66 5.57 7.98
CA PHE A 17 0.39 5.74 8.71
C PHE A 17 -0.81 5.41 7.81
N ILE A 18 -0.83 5.89 6.57
CA ILE A 18 -1.89 5.55 5.62
C ILE A 18 -1.92 4.06 5.33
N PHE A 19 -0.75 3.47 5.04
CA PHE A 19 -0.62 2.07 4.71
C PHE A 19 -1.14 1.15 5.83
N TYR A 20 -0.59 1.26 7.03
CA TYR A 20 -0.91 0.34 8.13
C TYR A 20 -2.32 0.50 8.68
N ASN A 21 -2.92 1.70 8.57
CA ASN A 21 -4.33 1.88 8.95
C ASN A 21 -5.32 1.38 7.89
N ALA A 22 -4.90 1.29 6.63
CA ALA A 22 -5.78 0.97 5.51
C ALA A 22 -5.71 -0.49 5.06
N ILE A 23 -4.54 -1.12 5.17
CA ILE A 23 -4.32 -2.49 4.69
C ILE A 23 -5.09 -3.53 5.50
N GLY A 24 -5.33 -3.28 6.79
CA GLY A 24 -6.03 -4.20 7.67
C GLY A 24 -5.15 -5.36 8.13
N THR A 25 -5.79 -6.46 8.54
CA THR A 25 -5.13 -7.66 9.04
C THR A 25 -5.26 -8.80 8.05
N HIS A 26 -4.14 -9.48 7.79
CA HIS A 26 -4.06 -10.66 6.91
C HIS A 26 -3.47 -11.82 7.70
N ASP A 27 -3.98 -13.04 7.50
CA ASP A 27 -3.52 -14.22 8.24
C ASP A 27 -2.28 -14.87 7.60
N ASP A 28 -2.07 -14.64 6.30
CA ASP A 28 -1.06 -15.30 5.47
C ASP A 28 0.26 -14.51 5.38
N TYR A 29 0.22 -13.19 5.20
CA TYR A 29 1.40 -12.34 5.02
C TYR A 29 1.40 -11.06 5.87
N PHE A 30 2.59 -10.62 6.28
CA PHE A 30 2.88 -9.24 6.66
C PHE A 30 3.40 -8.47 5.45
N TYR A 31 2.75 -7.38 5.08
CA TYR A 31 3.19 -6.55 3.96
C TYR A 31 4.04 -5.37 4.45
N HIS A 32 5.28 -5.30 3.96
CA HIS A 32 6.23 -4.24 4.29
C HIS A 32 6.40 -3.28 3.11
N PRO A 33 5.92 -2.03 3.17
CA PRO A 33 6.06 -1.09 2.06
C PRO A 33 7.51 -0.64 1.89
N ILE A 34 8.00 -0.70 0.66
CA ILE A 34 9.38 -0.31 0.30
C ILE A 34 9.44 0.89 -0.66
N ALA A 35 8.38 1.12 -1.42
CA ALA A 35 8.24 2.29 -2.30
C ALA A 35 6.75 2.63 -2.48
N VAL A 36 6.46 3.87 -2.88
CA VAL A 36 5.09 4.33 -3.09
C VAL A 36 4.98 5.20 -4.34
N ALA A 37 3.89 5.01 -5.08
CA ALA A 37 3.42 5.97 -6.06
C ALA A 37 2.10 6.59 -5.58
N LYS A 38 1.96 7.90 -5.76
CA LYS A 38 0.78 8.67 -5.32
C LYS A 38 0.12 9.37 -6.51
N GLN A 39 -1.20 9.39 -6.53
CA GLN A 39 -1.97 10.11 -7.54
C GLN A 39 -3.06 10.94 -6.87
N ILE A 40 -3.01 12.25 -7.08
CA ILE A 40 -4.01 13.19 -6.57
C ILE A 40 -5.25 13.15 -7.46
N VAL A 41 -6.39 12.85 -6.86
CA VAL A 41 -7.74 12.77 -7.46
C VAL A 41 -8.74 13.51 -6.57
N ASN A 42 -10.01 13.08 -6.47
CA ASN A 42 -10.93 13.52 -5.41
C ASN A 42 -10.59 12.89 -4.04
N GLY A 43 -9.32 12.98 -3.65
CA GLY A 43 -8.67 12.17 -2.64
C GLY A 43 -7.24 11.87 -3.08
N THR A 44 -6.67 10.76 -2.62
CA THR A 44 -5.36 10.30 -3.05
C THR A 44 -5.36 8.80 -3.22
N ASN A 45 -4.98 8.35 -4.41
CA ASN A 45 -4.65 6.94 -4.65
C ASN A 45 -3.18 6.71 -4.28
N TYR A 46 -2.93 5.59 -3.64
CA TYR A 46 -1.60 5.10 -3.30
C TYR A 46 -1.38 3.74 -3.95
N ARG A 47 -0.17 3.52 -4.46
CA ARG A 47 0.34 2.22 -4.90
C ARG A 47 1.61 1.93 -4.16
N PHE A 48 1.55 1.04 -3.20
CA PHE A 48 2.71 0.61 -2.44
C PHE A 48 3.29 -0.64 -3.09
N MET A 49 4.58 -0.60 -3.38
CA MET A 49 5.34 -1.82 -3.60
C MET A 49 5.73 -2.37 -2.23
N THR A 50 5.43 -3.64 -1.99
CA THR A 50 5.62 -4.27 -0.68
C THR A 50 6.38 -5.58 -0.81
N ILE A 51 7.08 -5.95 0.24
CA ILE A 51 7.53 -7.33 0.47
C ILE A 51 6.46 -8.02 1.30
N ALA A 52 5.85 -9.08 0.75
CA ALA A 52 4.93 -9.95 1.47
C ALA A 52 5.76 -11.00 2.22
N GLU A 53 5.91 -10.83 3.53
CA GLU A 53 6.61 -11.76 4.42
C GLU A 53 5.62 -12.79 4.98
N PRO A 54 5.82 -14.09 4.75
CA PRO A 54 4.88 -15.12 5.18
C PRO A 54 4.80 -15.21 6.72
N LYS A 55 3.58 -15.36 7.25
CA LYS A 55 3.33 -15.60 8.68
C LYS A 55 3.42 -17.07 9.08
N GLU A 56 3.23 -17.96 8.11
CA GLU A 56 3.16 -19.39 8.31
C GLU A 56 4.24 -20.14 7.52
N THR A 57 4.61 -21.31 8.02
CA THR A 57 5.54 -22.21 7.33
C THR A 57 4.87 -22.82 6.09
N GLY A 58 5.53 -22.74 4.93
CA GLY A 58 5.04 -23.30 3.67
C GLY A 58 4.68 -22.27 2.61
N LEU A 59 4.65 -20.98 2.99
CA LEU A 59 4.50 -19.85 2.08
C LEU A 59 5.87 -19.25 1.73
N THR A 60 6.01 -18.74 0.51
CA THR A 60 7.25 -18.10 0.04
C THR A 60 7.10 -16.59 0.00
N PRO A 61 8.13 -15.84 0.45
CA PRO A 61 8.11 -14.39 0.33
C PRO A 61 8.06 -13.97 -1.14
N HIS A 62 7.30 -12.91 -1.43
CA HIS A 62 7.13 -12.38 -2.78
C HIS A 62 6.89 -10.86 -2.73
N PHE A 63 6.95 -10.20 -3.88
CA PHE A 63 6.55 -8.79 -3.98
C PHE A 63 5.05 -8.70 -4.23
N ALA A 64 4.41 -7.68 -3.65
CA ALA A 64 3.01 -7.38 -3.93
C ALA A 64 2.81 -5.87 -4.09
N ILE A 65 1.88 -5.50 -4.96
CA ILE A 65 1.36 -4.14 -5.06
C ILE A 65 0.11 -4.04 -4.20
N VAL A 66 0.14 -3.16 -3.22
CA VAL A 66 -1.03 -2.80 -2.42
C VAL A 66 -1.55 -1.45 -2.88
N GLU A 67 -2.79 -1.44 -3.38
CA GLU A 67 -3.49 -0.23 -3.78
C GLU A 67 -4.39 0.24 -2.63
N ILE A 68 -4.28 1.51 -2.27
CA ILE A 68 -5.07 2.15 -1.21
C ILE A 68 -5.68 3.44 -1.75
N TYR A 69 -6.92 3.73 -1.33
CA TYR A 69 -7.56 5.01 -1.57
C TYR A 69 -7.82 5.75 -0.26
N GLN A 70 -7.34 6.99 -0.17
CA GLN A 70 -7.68 7.94 0.89
C GLN A 70 -8.66 8.99 0.33
N PRO A 71 -9.95 8.96 0.73
CA PRO A 71 -10.90 10.01 0.33
C PRO A 71 -10.57 11.35 0.99
N LEU A 72 -11.07 12.46 0.44
CA LEU A 72 -10.93 13.79 1.07
C LEU A 72 -11.50 13.84 2.48
N ASN A 73 -12.62 13.14 2.70
CA ASN A 73 -13.29 12.98 3.97
C ASN A 73 -13.52 11.49 4.21
N GLY A 74 -12.96 10.95 5.30
CA GLY A 74 -13.09 9.54 5.66
C GLY A 74 -11.74 8.87 5.90
N LYS A 75 -11.80 7.55 6.11
CA LYS A 75 -10.61 6.72 6.38
C LYS A 75 -10.09 6.11 5.08
N ALA A 76 -8.77 6.00 4.96
CA ALA A 76 -8.17 5.19 3.90
C ALA A 76 -8.57 3.72 4.02
N TYR A 77 -8.64 3.06 2.87
CA TYR A 77 -8.90 1.62 2.78
C TYR A 77 -8.14 1.02 1.60
N ALA A 78 -7.71 -0.24 1.75
CA ALA A 78 -7.14 -1.00 0.64
C ALA A 78 -8.21 -1.31 -0.42
N THR A 79 -7.86 -1.08 -1.68
CA THR A 79 -8.71 -1.36 -2.85
C THR A 79 -8.29 -2.63 -3.57
N SER A 80 -7.00 -3.00 -3.51
CA SER A 80 -6.47 -4.24 -4.11
C SER A 80 -5.14 -4.64 -3.48
N ILE A 81 -4.85 -5.94 -3.50
CA ILE A 81 -3.55 -6.53 -3.21
C ILE A 81 -3.22 -7.48 -4.36
N THR A 82 -2.17 -7.18 -5.11
CA THR A 82 -1.80 -7.93 -6.31
C THR A 82 -0.38 -8.49 -6.16
N PRO A 83 -0.21 -9.81 -6.02
CA PRO A 83 1.10 -10.47 -6.08
C PRO A 83 1.79 -10.22 -7.43
N LEU A 84 3.12 -10.10 -7.42
CA LEU A 84 3.97 -9.95 -8.61
C LEU A 84 4.72 -11.25 -8.95
#